data_AF-A0A920EKH0-F1
#
_entry.id   AF-A0A920EKH0-F1
#
_cell.length_a   1.000
_cell.length_b   1.000
_cell.length_c   1.000
_cell.angle_alpha   90.00
_cell.angle_beta   90.00
_cell.angle_gamma   90.00
#
_symmetry.space_group_name_H-M   'P 1'
#
loop_
_entity.id
_entity.type
_entity.pdbx_description
1 polymer ?
#
loop_
_entity_poly.entity_id
_entity_poly.type
_entity_poly.pdbx_seq_one_letter_code
_entity_poly.pdbx_strand_id
1 'polypeptide(L)'
;MGFDILTPDKYTLTYSVEDATGNAAVSVIRIVEITPDVTIPVITLVGESSITLERYTPYVDAGATATDNIDGDITSVLCPKITVDTKSWYIYYYL
;
A
#
# COMPACT_ATOMS: atom_id res chain seq x y z
N MET A 1 -2.37 -12.42 -23.12
CA MET A 1 -2.80 -12.25 -21.72
C MET A 1 -1.61 -12.69 -20.87
N GLY A 2 -0.91 -11.74 -20.25
CA GLY A 2 0.22 -12.05 -19.36
C GLY A 2 -0.31 -12.45 -17.97
N PHE A 3 0.47 -13.22 -17.22
CA PHE A 3 0.16 -13.52 -15.83
C PHE A 3 0.42 -12.24 -15.00
N ASP A 4 -0.64 -11.61 -14.49
CA ASP A 4 -0.54 -10.45 -13.61
C ASP A 4 -0.62 -10.91 -12.15
N ILE A 5 0.44 -10.64 -11.41
CA ILE A 5 0.59 -11.01 -10.00
C ILE A 5 0.13 -9.91 -9.04
N LEU A 6 -0.16 -8.71 -9.55
CA LEU A 6 -0.53 -7.56 -8.73
C LEU A 6 -2.05 -7.41 -8.62
N THR A 7 -2.81 -8.09 -9.47
CA THR A 7 -4.26 -8.04 -9.47
C THR A 7 -4.84 -9.36 -8.95
N PRO A 8 -5.78 -9.32 -7.98
CA PRO A 8 -6.47 -10.53 -7.52
C PRO A 8 -7.25 -11.18 -8.67
N ASP A 9 -6.91 -12.42 -8.98
CA ASP A 9 -7.50 -13.17 -10.09
C ASP A 9 -7.21 -14.68 -9.98
N LYS A 10 -7.90 -15.50 -10.78
CA LYS A 10 -7.66 -16.93 -10.91
C LYS A 10 -7.19 -17.29 -12.31
N TYR A 11 -5.98 -17.82 -12.40
CA TYR A 11 -5.39 -18.29 -13.65
C TYR A 11 -5.51 -19.80 -13.76
N THR A 12 -6.02 -20.27 -14.89
CA THR A 12 -6.13 -21.69 -15.20
C THR A 12 -5.05 -22.08 -16.20
N LEU A 13 -4.15 -22.99 -15.81
CA LEU A 13 -3.12 -23.56 -16.66
C LEU A 13 -3.54 -24.98 -17.05
N THR A 14 -3.58 -25.25 -18.35
CA THR A 14 -3.85 -26.58 -18.89
C THR A 14 -2.56 -27.18 -19.43
N TYR A 15 -2.16 -28.32 -18.86
CA TYR A 15 -1.04 -29.13 -19.35
C TYR A 15 -1.60 -30.25 -20.22
N SER A 16 -1.30 -30.20 -21.51
CA SER A 16 -1.60 -31.24 -22.49
C SER A 16 -0.32 -31.65 -23.22
N VAL A 17 -0.26 -32.92 -23.65
CA VAL A 17 0.83 -33.44 -24.46
C VAL A 17 0.26 -34.45 -25.44
N GLU A 18 0.82 -34.49 -26.64
CA GLU A 18 0.49 -35.42 -27.72
C GLU A 18 1.80 -36.01 -28.24
N ASP A 19 1.82 -37.32 -28.48
CA ASP A 19 3.00 -37.95 -29.09
C ASP A 19 3.07 -37.69 -30.60
N ALA A 20 4.18 -38.06 -31.24
CA ALA A 20 4.37 -37.82 -32.68
C ALA A 20 3.39 -38.58 -33.59
N THR A 21 2.64 -39.55 -33.05
CA THR A 21 1.65 -40.36 -33.79
C THR A 21 0.22 -39.86 -33.54
N GLY A 22 0.05 -38.85 -32.69
CA GLY A 22 -1.24 -38.21 -32.41
C GLY A 22 -1.98 -38.74 -31.19
N ASN A 23 -1.32 -39.50 -30.32
CA ASN A 23 -1.96 -39.98 -29.09
C ASN A 23 -1.90 -38.87 -28.01
N ALA A 24 -3.03 -38.19 -27.81
CA ALA A 24 -3.14 -37.14 -26.80
C ALA A 24 -3.35 -37.71 -25.38
N ALA A 25 -2.62 -37.17 -24.41
CA ALA A 25 -2.84 -37.46 -22.99
C ALA A 25 -4.07 -36.72 -22.44
N VAL A 26 -4.68 -37.25 -21.38
CA VAL A 26 -5.69 -36.53 -20.61
C VAL A 26 -5.03 -35.29 -20.01
N SER A 27 -5.63 -34.11 -20.25
CA SER A 27 -5.07 -32.86 -19.77
C SER A 27 -5.16 -32.73 -18.25
N VAL A 28 -4.14 -32.13 -17.64
CA VAL A 28 -4.12 -31.79 -16.21
C VAL A 28 -4.28 -30.29 -16.06
N ILE A 29 -5.11 -29.86 -15.10
CA ILE A 29 -5.38 -28.46 -14.83
C ILE A 29 -4.69 -28.04 -13.53
N ARG A 30 -3.99 -26.90 -13.55
CA ARG A 30 -3.54 -26.17 -12.36
C ARG A 30 -4.30 -24.86 -12.28
N ILE A 31 -4.84 -24.58 -11.10
CA ILE A 31 -5.43 -23.27 -10.77
C ILE A 31 -4.41 -22.51 -9.93
N VAL A 32 -4.10 -21.29 -10.32
CA VAL A 32 -3.28 -20.35 -9.56
C VAL A 32 -4.19 -19.21 -9.15
N GLU A 33 -4.35 -18.99 -7.85
CA GLU A 33 -5.20 -17.95 -7.28
C GLU A 33 -4.32 -16.86 -6.67
N ILE A 34 -4.50 -15.63 -7.14
CA ILE A 34 -3.92 -14.41 -6.57
C ILE A 34 -5.00 -13.80 -5.68
N THR A 35 -4.69 -13.66 -4.39
CA THR A 35 -5.60 -13.11 -3.39
C THR A 35 -5.43 -11.59 -3.25
N PRO A 36 -6.48 -10.86 -2.82
CA PRO A 36 -6.36 -9.43 -2.52
C PRO A 36 -5.33 -9.16 -1.43
N ASP A 37 -4.68 -7.99 -1.54
CA ASP A 37 -3.95 -7.44 -0.42
C ASP A 37 -4.93 -6.96 0.66
N VAL A 38 -4.63 -7.33 1.89
CA VAL A 38 -5.44 -7.07 3.08
C VAL A 38 -4.61 -6.51 4.23
N THR A 39 -3.31 -6.31 4.00
CA THR A 39 -2.43 -5.72 5.00
C THR A 39 -2.67 -4.22 5.04
N ILE A 40 -2.66 -3.65 6.24
CA ILE A 40 -2.85 -2.20 6.41
C ILE A 40 -1.48 -1.50 6.34
N PRO A 41 -1.42 -0.26 5.83
CA PRO A 41 -0.20 0.52 5.84
C PRO A 41 0.22 0.88 7.27
N VAL A 42 1.54 1.00 7.46
CA VAL A 42 2.15 1.45 8.71
C VAL A 42 2.52 2.92 8.58
N ILE A 43 1.99 3.75 9.49
CA ILE A 43 2.35 5.17 9.61
C ILE A 43 3.39 5.32 10.72
N THR A 44 4.48 6.02 10.43
CA THR A 44 5.56 6.32 11.40
C THR A 44 5.72 7.83 11.52
N LEU A 45 5.61 8.37 12.72
CA LEU A 45 5.88 9.79 12.96
C LEU A 45 7.37 10.08 12.76
N VAL A 46 7.66 11.21 12.11
CA VAL A 46 9.02 11.76 12.09
C VAL A 46 9.12 12.71 13.27
N GLY A 47 10.04 12.45 14.20
CA GLY A 47 10.20 13.22 15.42
C GLY A 47 9.37 12.71 16.60
N GLU A 48 9.17 13.58 17.59
CA GLU A 48 8.50 13.21 18.85
C GLU A 48 6.98 13.13 18.68
N SER A 49 6.35 12.15 19.35
CA SER A 49 4.89 12.02 19.36
C SER A 49 4.17 13.06 20.23
N SER A 50 4.91 13.79 21.05
CA SER A 50 4.41 14.84 21.93
C SER A 50 5.48 15.92 22.03
N ILE A 51 5.07 17.18 21.83
CA ILE A 51 5.97 18.32 21.80
C ILE A 51 5.38 19.38 22.72
N THR A 52 6.20 19.93 23.60
CA THR A 52 5.83 21.07 24.46
C THR A 52 6.56 22.31 23.97
N LEU A 53 5.80 23.36 23.68
CA LEU A 53 6.34 24.64 23.20
C LEU A 53 5.89 25.78 24.12
N GLU A 54 6.75 26.78 24.28
CA GLU A 54 6.34 28.02 24.92
C GLU A 54 5.35 28.80 24.05
N ARG A 55 4.49 29.60 24.67
CA ARG A 55 3.50 30.41 23.96
C ARG A 55 4.18 31.33 22.94
N TYR A 56 3.60 31.41 21.73
CA TYR A 56 4.11 32.14 20.56
C TYR A 56 5.36 31.55 19.91
N THR A 57 5.78 30.34 20.30
CA THR A 57 6.80 29.60 19.56
C THR A 57 6.19 29.05 18.27
N PRO A 58 6.81 29.29 17.10
CA PRO A 58 6.36 28.67 15.86
C PRO A 58 6.51 27.15 15.94
N TYR A 59 5.50 26.44 15.45
CA TYR A 59 5.57 24.99 15.25
C TYR A 59 5.80 24.70 13.77
N VAL A 60 6.75 23.83 13.47
CA VAL A 60 6.93 23.24 12.15
C VAL A 60 6.71 21.74 12.31
N ASP A 61 5.75 21.22 11.56
CA ASP A 61 5.45 19.79 11.58
C ASP A 61 6.61 19.00 10.99
N ALA A 62 7.12 18.04 11.76
CA ALA A 62 8.19 17.16 11.31
C ALA A 62 7.69 16.10 10.32
N GLY A 63 6.37 15.91 10.22
CA GLY A 63 5.72 15.01 9.28
C GLY A 63 5.62 13.57 9.77
N ALA A 64 5.27 12.69 8.85
CA ALA A 64 5.18 11.25 9.04
C ALA A 64 5.51 10.56 7.71
N THR A 65 5.91 9.29 7.79
CA THR A 65 6.03 8.39 6.63
C THR A 65 4.94 7.33 6.67
N ALA A 66 4.59 6.78 5.51
CA ALA A 66 3.64 5.68 5.39
C ALA A 66 4.16 4.62 4.42
N THR A 67 4.18 3.36 4.86
CA THR A 67 4.64 2.23 4.06
C THR A 67 3.70 1.04 4.13
N ASP A 68 3.53 0.35 3.01
CA ASP A 68 2.76 -0.88 2.88
C ASP A 68 3.62 -1.99 2.24
N ASN A 69 3.27 -3.27 2.45
CA ASN A 69 4.04 -4.39 1.92
C ASN A 69 3.88 -4.61 0.41
N ILE A 70 2.75 -4.21 -0.20
CA ILE A 70 2.53 -4.28 -1.66
C ILE A 70 2.71 -2.91 -2.28
N ASP A 71 2.12 -1.86 -1.71
CA ASP A 71 2.16 -0.51 -2.31
C ASP A 71 3.49 0.22 -2.08
N GLY A 72 4.33 -0.25 -1.17
CA GLY A 72 5.63 0.34 -0.87
C GLY A 72 5.53 1.66 -0.10
N ASP A 73 6.34 2.66 -0.45
CA ASP A 73 6.29 3.98 0.17
C ASP A 73 5.13 4.81 -0.42
N ILE A 74 4.13 5.05 0.41
CA ILE A 74 2.92 5.81 0.09
C ILE A 74 2.87 7.12 0.88
N THR A 75 4.01 7.61 1.38
CA THR A 75 4.10 8.86 2.17
C THR A 75 3.47 10.05 1.46
N SER A 76 3.56 10.14 0.13
CA SER A 76 3.02 11.26 -0.64
C SER A 76 1.49 11.35 -0.64
N VAL A 77 0.78 10.28 -0.26
CA VAL A 77 -0.69 10.29 -0.18
C VAL A 77 -1.22 10.48 1.25
N LEU A 78 -0.33 10.69 2.22
CA LEU A 78 -0.74 11.05 3.58
C LEU A 78 -1.52 12.37 3.56
N CYS A 79 -2.65 12.37 4.27
CA CYS A 79 -3.47 13.55 4.49
C CYS A 79 -3.37 13.96 5.97
N PRO A 80 -2.37 14.78 6.35
CA PRO A 80 -2.22 15.23 7.72
C PRO A 80 -3.42 16.09 8.12
N LYS A 81 -4.05 15.75 9.24
CA LYS A 81 -5.09 16.58 9.86
C LYS A 81 -4.53 17.16 11.15
N ILE A 82 -4.29 18.47 11.14
CA ILE A 82 -3.96 19.19 12.37
C ILE A 82 -5.27 19.60 13.03
N THR A 83 -5.70 18.86 14.06
CA THR A 83 -6.77 19.30 14.95
C THR A 83 -6.13 20.06 16.09
N VAL A 84 -5.88 21.35 15.89
CA VAL A 84 -5.51 22.21 17.00
C VAL A 84 -6.79 22.51 17.80
N ASP A 85 -6.94 21.91 18.98
CA ASP A 85 -7.88 22.43 19.98
C ASP A 85 -7.31 23.73 20.53
N THR A 86 -7.52 24.81 19.78
CA THR A 86 -7.30 26.14 20.32
C THR A 86 -8.46 27.04 20.10
N LYS A 87 -8.89 27.61 21.23
CA LYS A 87 -9.36 28.99 21.25
C LYS A 87 -8.23 29.88 20.71
N SER A 88 -8.20 30.04 19.39
CA SER A 88 -7.45 31.04 18.61
C SER A 88 -5.94 30.84 18.44
N TRP A 89 -5.51 30.25 17.32
CA TRP A 89 -4.34 30.75 16.57
C TRP A 89 -4.43 30.35 15.08
N TYR A 90 -3.84 31.22 14.24
CA TYR A 90 -3.75 31.09 12.79
C TYR A 90 -2.74 29.99 12.42
N ILE A 91 -3.14 29.07 11.55
CA ILE A 91 -2.26 28.09 10.91
C ILE A 91 -1.91 28.63 9.50
N TYR A 92 -0.62 28.75 9.17
CA TYR A 92 -0.17 28.97 7.80
C TYR A 92 0.22 27.63 7.19
N TYR A 93 -0.31 27.32 6.01
CA TYR A 93 0.15 26.21 5.18
C TYR A 93 1.03 26.79 4.06
N TYR A 94 2.20 26.22 3.83
CA TYR A 94 2.90 26.35 2.55
C TYR A 94 2.78 25.00 1.83
N LEU A 95 2.25 25.08 0.60
CA LEU A 95 2.09 23.98 -0.36
C LEU A 95 3.46 23.48 -0.86
#